data_AF-A0A9E1VYX3-F1
#
_entry.id   AF-A0A9E1VYX3-F1
#
_cell.length_a   1.000
_cell.length_b   1.000
_cell.length_c   1.000
_cell.angle_alpha   90.00
_cell.angle_beta   90.00
_cell.angle_gamma   90.00
#
_symmetry.space_group_name_H-M   'P 1'
#
loop_
_entity.id
_entity.type
_entity.pdbx_description
1 polymer ?
#
loop_
_entity_poly.entity_id
_entity_poly.type
_entity_poly.pdbx_seq_one_letter_code
_entity_poly.pdbx_strand_id
1 'polypeptide(L)'
;MNISDVKIYPFDSGDPDSSLRAYADVTFDHVILIKGFRVLATKKGGLFVGFPSKKGKDGKFYDMVEFKSVDIQSSLRSAILEAYKIYA
;
A
#
# COMPACT_ATOMS: atom_id res chain seq x y z
N MET A 1 8.40 15.12 6.27
CA MET A 1 7.95 14.70 4.93
C MET A 1 6.48 14.34 5.06
N ASN A 2 5.62 15.04 4.33
CA ASN A 2 4.18 14.93 4.46
C ASN A 2 3.59 14.17 3.28
N ILE A 3 2.48 13.49 3.52
CA ILE A 3 1.70 12.85 2.47
C ILE A 3 0.80 13.92 1.86
N SER A 4 1.03 14.19 0.58
CA SER A 4 0.34 15.24 -0.17
C SER A 4 -0.83 14.72 -0.99
N ASP A 5 -0.77 13.46 -1.44
CA ASP A 5 -1.84 12.81 -2.20
C ASP A 5 -1.77 11.30 -2.03
N VAL A 6 -2.94 10.65 -2.00
CA VAL A 6 -3.07 9.19 -2.00
C VAL A 6 -4.11 8.81 -3.04
N LYS A 7 -3.67 8.04 -4.05
CA LYS A 7 -4.54 7.55 -5.10
C LYS A 7 -4.76 6.05 -4.97
N ILE A 8 -6.02 5.65 -4.82
CA ILE A 8 -6.44 4.26 -4.68
C ILE A 8 -6.86 3.70 -6.03
N TYR A 9 -6.43 2.47 -6.31
CA TYR A 9 -6.83 1.68 -7.47
C TYR A 9 -7.38 0.35 -6.96
N PRO A 10 -8.70 0.18 -6.88
CA PRO A 10 -9.29 -1.08 -6.45
C PRO A 10 -8.86 -2.21 -7.36
N PHE A 11 -8.78 -3.38 -6.76
CA PHE A 11 -8.40 -4.57 -7.46
C PHE A 11 -9.26 -5.71 -6.97
N ASP A 12 -9.98 -6.32 -7.90
CA ASP A 12 -10.67 -7.58 -7.68
C ASP A 12 -10.00 -8.65 -8.54
N SER A 13 -9.41 -9.65 -7.88
CA SER A 13 -8.80 -10.79 -8.55
C SER A 13 -9.84 -11.81 -9.04
N GLY A 14 -11.10 -11.71 -8.63
CA GLY A 14 -12.13 -12.75 -8.82
C GLY A 14 -11.92 -14.00 -7.95
N ASP A 15 -10.74 -14.16 -7.35
CA ASP A 15 -10.44 -15.17 -6.33
C ASP A 15 -10.91 -14.70 -4.93
N PRO A 16 -11.88 -15.39 -4.30
CA PRO A 16 -12.36 -15.06 -2.95
C PRO A 16 -11.27 -15.13 -1.87
N ASP A 17 -10.24 -15.97 -2.08
CA ASP A 17 -9.14 -16.17 -1.13
C ASP A 17 -8.02 -15.13 -1.29
N SER A 18 -8.08 -14.28 -2.32
CA SER A 18 -7.10 -13.22 -2.52
C SER A 18 -7.16 -12.20 -1.40
N SER A 19 -5.98 -11.93 -0.84
CA SER A 19 -5.82 -10.86 0.14
C SER A 19 -5.78 -9.49 -0.51
N LEU A 20 -5.44 -9.35 -1.79
CA LEU A 20 -5.29 -8.04 -2.43
C LEU A 20 -6.64 -7.40 -2.72
N ARG A 21 -6.84 -6.18 -2.22
CA ARG A 21 -8.08 -5.39 -2.40
C ARG A 21 -7.89 -4.14 -3.22
N ALA A 22 -6.70 -3.53 -3.15
CA ALA A 22 -6.36 -2.37 -3.96
C ALA A 22 -4.85 -2.20 -4.08
N TYR A 23 -4.43 -1.49 -5.12
CA TYR A 23 -3.15 -0.81 -5.15
C TYR A 23 -3.31 0.65 -4.71
N ALA A 24 -2.23 1.23 -4.21
CA ALA A 24 -2.17 2.65 -3.89
C ALA A 24 -0.86 3.26 -4.37
N ASP A 25 -0.97 4.50 -4.83
CA ASP A 25 0.15 5.39 -5.12
C ASP A 25 0.12 6.54 -4.11
N VAL A 26 1.28 6.93 -3.60
CA VAL A 26 1.40 8.02 -2.61
C VAL A 26 2.39 9.05 -3.07
N THR A 27 1.96 10.31 -3.04
CA THR A 27 2.82 11.47 -3.34
C THR A 27 3.24 12.14 -2.04
N PHE A 28 4.54 12.33 -1.84
CA PHE A 28 5.12 13.05 -0.71
C PHE A 28 5.51 14.47 -1.12
N ASP A 29 5.09 15.44 -0.31
CA ASP A 29 5.43 16.87 -0.46
C ASP A 29 5.27 17.41 -1.90
N HIS A 30 4.34 16.85 -2.69
CA HIS A 30 4.16 17.12 -4.13
C HIS A 30 5.40 16.89 -5.03
N VAL A 31 6.44 16.22 -4.54
CA VAL A 31 7.73 16.07 -5.24
C VAL A 31 8.10 14.63 -5.55
N ILE A 32 7.66 13.68 -4.72
CA ILE A 32 8.06 12.27 -4.86
C ILE A 32 6.81 11.41 -4.92
N LEU A 33 6.61 10.71 -6.05
CA LEU A 33 5.57 9.71 -6.22
C LEU A 33 6.15 8.31 -5.98
N ILE A 34 5.60 7.60 -5.00
CA ILE A 34 5.93 6.19 -4.76
C ILE A 34 4.73 5.34 -5.11
N LYS A 35 4.95 4.40 -6.03
CA LYS A 35 3.90 3.53 -6.58
C LYS A 35 3.97 2.13 -5.99
N GLY A 36 2.82 1.44 -6.02
CA GLY A 36 2.76 0.00 -5.78
C GLY A 36 2.63 -0.38 -4.31
N PHE A 37 2.10 0.52 -3.48
CA PHE A 37 1.53 0.10 -2.21
C PHE A 37 0.32 -0.81 -2.46
N ARG A 38 0.01 -1.67 -1.50
CA ARG A 38 -1.05 -2.68 -1.62
C ARG A 38 -1.92 -2.67 -0.38
N VAL A 39 -3.23 -2.55 -0.55
CA VAL A 39 -4.21 -2.78 0.52
C VAL A 39 -4.56 -4.26 0.51
N LEU A 40 -4.28 -4.92 1.63
CA LEU A 40 -4.42 -6.36 1.80
C LEU A 40 -5.43 -6.66 2.92
N ALA A 41 -6.33 -7.60 2.70
CA ALA A 41 -7.22 -8.15 3.70
C ALA A 41 -6.64 -9.44 4.29
N THR A 42 -6.85 -9.64 5.58
CA THR A 42 -6.58 -10.90 6.26
C THR A 42 -7.81 -11.76 6.36
N LYS A 43 -7.61 -13.08 6.46
CA LYS A 43 -8.70 -14.05 6.68
C LYS A 43 -9.54 -13.80 7.94
N LYS A 44 -8.99 -13.06 8.91
CA LYS A 44 -9.65 -12.72 10.20
C LYS A 44 -10.37 -11.37 10.20
N GLY A 45 -10.44 -10.66 9.06
CA GLY A 45 -11.26 -9.44 8.94
C GLY A 45 -10.55 -8.11 9.19
N GLY A 46 -9.22 -8.03 9.03
CA GLY A 46 -8.45 -6.78 9.12
C GLY A 46 -7.77 -6.38 7.80
N LEU A 47 -7.59 -5.07 7.58
CA LEU A 47 -6.83 -4.51 6.45
C LEU A 47 -5.41 -4.12 6.86
N PHE A 48 -4.47 -4.31 5.93
CA PHE A 48 -3.05 -4.04 6.10
C PHE A 48 -2.49 -3.40 4.83
N VAL A 49 -1.44 -2.61 4.98
CA VAL A 49 -0.74 -2.01 3.85
C VAL A 49 0.58 -2.73 3.62
N GLY A 50 0.69 -3.37 2.46
CA GLY A 50 1.95 -3.89 1.92
C GLY A 50 2.72 -2.77 1.21
N PHE A 51 4.02 -2.70 1.47
CA PHE A 51 4.91 -1.73 0.83
C PHE A 51 5.25 -2.15 -0.60
N PRO A 52 5.78 -1.24 -1.43
CA PRO A 52 6.23 -1.55 -2.78
C PRO A 52 7.30 -2.62 -2.72
N SER A 53 7.06 -3.72 -3.43
CA SER A 53 7.98 -4.86 -3.46
C SER A 53 7.97 -5.51 -4.84
N LYS A 54 9.11 -6.10 -5.19
CA LYS A 54 9.34 -6.78 -6.47
C LYS A 54 9.81 -8.21 -6.23
N LYS A 55 9.26 -9.14 -7.01
CA LYS A 55 9.71 -10.54 -7.00
C LYS A 55 11.04 -10.66 -7.73
N GLY A 56 12.06 -11.17 -7.05
CA GLY A 56 13.37 -11.49 -7.59
C GLY A 56 13.33 -12.76 -8.44
N LYS A 57 14.44 -13.01 -9.16
CA LYS A 57 14.61 -14.23 -9.97
C LYS A 57 14.64 -15.51 -9.13
N ASP A 58 15.03 -15.38 -7.86
CA ASP A 58 15.02 -16.44 -6.86
C ASP A 58 13.63 -16.70 -6.26
N GLY A 59 12.61 -15.97 -6.73
CA GLY A 59 11.23 -16.10 -6.28
C GLY A 59 10.91 -15.34 -4.99
N LYS A 60 11.87 -14.70 -4.34
CA LYS A 60 11.66 -13.92 -3.11
C LYS A 60 11.16 -12.52 -3.43
N PHE A 61 10.43 -11.91 -2.50
CA PHE A 61 10.03 -10.51 -2.61
C PHE A 61 11.03 -9.62 -1.90
N TYR A 62 11.42 -8.54 -2.55
CA TYR A 62 12.31 -7.52 -2.02
C TYR A 62 11.58 -6.19 -1.97
N ASP A 63 11.70 -5.51 -0.84
CA ASP A 63 11.18 -4.16 -0.69
C ASP A 63 11.93 -3.21 -1.62
N MET A 64 11.17 -2.42 -2.36
CA MET A 64 11.72 -1.44 -3.31
C MET A 64 11.95 -0.07 -2.65
N VAL A 65 11.28 0.16 -1.52
CA VAL A 65 11.35 1.40 -0.75
C VAL A 65 11.38 1.05 0.72
N GLU A 66 12.34 1.62 1.44
CA GLU A 66 12.44 1.47 2.88
C GLU A 66 12.30 2.84 3.56
N PHE A 67 11.33 2.97 4.45
CA PHE A 67 11.15 4.15 5.28
C PHE A 67 11.80 3.91 6.63
N LYS A 68 12.81 4.71 6.98
CA LYS A 68 13.60 4.49 8.21
C LYS A 68 12.92 5.01 9.49
N SER A 69 11.92 5.88 9.37
CA SER A 69 11.16 6.41 10.51
C SER A 69 9.89 5.59 10.74
N VAL A 70 9.64 5.19 11.99
CA VAL A 70 8.41 4.47 12.38
C VAL A 70 7.18 5.39 12.26
N ASP A 71 7.35 6.69 12.52
CA ASP A 71 6.26 7.66 12.48
C ASP A 71 5.72 7.83 11.06
N ILE A 72 6.61 7.98 10.06
CA ILE A 72 6.18 8.11 8.67
C ILE A 72 5.56 6.81 8.15
N GLN A 73 6.07 5.65 8.57
CA GLN A 73 5.44 4.38 8.21
C GLN A 73 4.02 4.28 8.77
N SER A 74 3.82 4.68 10.03
CA SER A 74 2.51 4.65 10.68
C SER A 74 1.53 5.62 10.01
N SER A 75 1.97 6.87 9.78
CA SER A 75 1.18 7.88 9.05
C SER A 75 0.80 7.41 7.65
N LEU A 76 1.72 6.78 6.92
CA LEU A 76 1.48 6.23 5.59
C LEU A 76 0.46 5.12 5.58
N ARG A 77 0.55 4.18 6.53
CA ARG A 77 -0.43 3.09 6.65
C ARG A 77 -1.83 3.66 6.91
N SER A 78 -1.95 4.61 7.84
CA SER A 78 -3.23 5.25 8.15
C SER A 78 -3.81 5.98 6.96
N ALA A 79 -3.03 6.83 6.29
CA ALA A 79 -3.49 7.62 5.14
C ALA A 79 -3.99 6.74 3.99
N ILE A 80 -3.28 5.65 3.68
CA ILE A 80 -3.70 4.70 2.63
C ILE A 80 -5.01 4.00 3.01
N LEU A 81 -5.14 3.53 4.25
CA LEU A 81 -6.35 2.84 4.70
C LEU A 81 -7.56 3.78 4.78
N GLU A 82 -7.36 5.03 5.18
CA GLU A 82 -8.40 6.06 5.18
C GLU A 82 -8.87 6.39 3.76
N ALA A 83 -7.94 6.63 2.84
CA ALA A 83 -8.26 6.86 1.44
C ALA A 83 -9.00 5.67 0.82
N TYR A 84 -8.62 4.43 1.15
CA TYR A 84 -9.30 3.23 0.69
C TYR A 84 -10.75 3.14 1.20
N LYS A 85 -11.01 3.51 2.46
CA LYS A 85 -12.37 3.51 3.04
C LYS A 85 -13.29 4.57 2.43
N ILE A 86 -12.74 5.67 1.93
CA ILE A 86 -13.53 6.72 1.25
C ILE A 86 -13.88 6.26 -0.17
N TYR A 87 -12.97 5.53 -0.81
CA TYR A 87 -13.20 5.00 -2.14
C TYR A 87 -14.21 3.84 -2.15
N ALA A 88 -14.05 2.88 -1.23
CA ALA A 88 -14.80 1.62 -1.19
C ALA A 88 -16.23 1.81 -0.65
#